data_AF-A0A8X6TYK7-F1
#
_entry.id   AF-A0A8X6TYK7-F1
#
_cell.length_a   1.000
_cell.length_b   1.000
_cell.length_c   1.000
_cell.angle_alpha   90.00
_cell.angle_beta   90.00
_cell.angle_gamma   90.00
#
_symmetry.space_group_name_H-M   'P 1'
#
loop_
_entity.id
_entity.type
_entity.pdbx_description
1 polymer ?
#
loop_
_entity_poly.entity_id
_entity_poly.type
_entity_poly.pdbx_seq_one_letter_code
_entity_poly.pdbx_strand_id
1 'polypeptide(L)' 'MAGSNKINGNCPSKVKVCEDNEKQAYVEFTKTHLEHGKDLGRMQITSKEKDELARKLEKKIPIETILDEIRDSFIDK' A
#
# COMPACT_ATOMS: atom_id res chain seq x y z
N MET A 1 12.92 -14.79 -7.64
CA MET A 1 11.49 -14.44 -7.49
C MET A 1 11.36 -13.52 -6.30
N ALA A 2 11.01 -12.25 -6.51
CA ALA A 2 10.83 -11.30 -5.42
C ALA A 2 9.39 -11.42 -4.91
N GLY A 3 9.22 -11.78 -3.63
CA GLY A 3 7.90 -11.87 -3.00
C GLY A 3 7.20 -10.51 -2.94
N SER A 4 5.87 -10.54 -2.91
CA SER A 4 5.01 -9.37 -2.69
C SER A 4 4.82 -9.16 -1.19
N ASN A 5 5.20 -7.99 -0.67
CA ASN A 5 4.95 -7.59 0.71
C ASN A 5 3.56 -6.92 0.75
N LYS A 6 2.53 -7.74 0.96
CA LYS A 6 1.15 -7.27 1.00
C LYS A 6 0.98 -6.45 2.28
N ILE A 7 0.76 -5.15 2.13
CA ILE A 7 0.00 -4.37 3.11
C ILE A 7 -1.30 -5.14 3.37
N ASN A 8 -1.80 -5.17 4.61
CA ASN A 8 -3.07 -5.82 4.96
C ASN A 8 -4.32 -5.18 4.27
N GLY A 9 -4.15 -4.59 3.08
CA GLY A 9 -5.20 -4.13 2.20
C GLY A 9 -5.76 -5.29 1.37
N ASN A 10 -7.08 -5.40 1.39
CA ASN A 10 -7.79 -6.36 0.55
C ASN A 10 -7.92 -5.80 -0.87
N CYS A 11 -7.28 -6.43 -1.85
CA CYS A 11 -7.45 -6.02 -3.25
C CYS A 11 -8.88 -6.37 -3.71
N PRO A 12 -9.68 -5.42 -4.22
CA PRO A 12 -11.04 -5.70 -4.68
C PRO A 12 -11.08 -6.35 -6.08
N SER A 13 -9.91 -6.60 -6.69
CA SER A 13 -9.81 -7.32 -7.97
C SER A 13 -10.34 -8.73 -7.81
N LYS A 14 -11.40 -9.05 -8.54
CA LYS A 14 -12.04 -10.37 -8.53
C LYS A 14 -12.59 -10.72 -9.91
N VAL A 15 -12.60 -12.02 -10.20
CA VAL A 15 -13.34 -12.62 -11.31
C VAL A 15 -14.43 -13.47 -10.68
N LYS A 16 -15.69 -13.23 -11.02
CA LYS A 16 -16.82 -14.06 -10.60
C LYS A 16 -17.45 -14.68 -11.84
N VAL A 17 -17.54 -16.01 -11.84
CA VAL A 17 -18.22 -16.77 -12.89
C VAL A 17 -19.58 -17.20 -12.36
N CYS A 18 -20.62 -16.90 -13.12
CA CYS A 18 -21.99 -17.36 -12.87
C CYS A 18 -22.41 -18.21 -14.06
N GLU A 19 -22.83 -19.46 -13.80
CA GLU A 19 -23.40 -20.32 -14.82
C GLU A 19 -24.92 -20.33 -14.66
N ASP A 20 -25.65 -20.13 -15.75
CA ASP A 20 -27.10 -20.26 -15.77
C ASP A 20 -27.51 -21.67 -16.20
N ASN A 21 -28.75 -22.07 -15.89
CA ASN A 21 -29.33 -23.37 -16.21
C ASN A 21 -29.36 -23.65 -17.73
N GLU A 22 -29.23 -22.62 -18.57
CA GLU A 22 -29.16 -22.70 -20.03
C GLU A 22 -27.74 -22.93 -20.59
N LYS A 23 -26.77 -23.33 -19.75
CA LYS A 23 -25.35 -23.54 -20.12
C LYS A 23 -24.63 -22.29 -20.63
N GLN A 24 -25.13 -21.10 -20.26
CA GLN A 24 -24.45 -19.84 -20.54
C GLN A 24 -23.62 -19.43 -19.33
N ALA A 25 -22.37 -19.04 -19.57
CA ALA A 25 -21.47 -18.56 -18.53
C ALA A 25 -21.34 -17.04 -18.62
N TYR A 26 -21.64 -16.37 -17.50
CA TYR A 26 -21.45 -14.94 -17.32
C TYR A 26 -20.22 -14.70 -16.45
N VAL A 27 -19.36 -13.79 -16.88
CA VAL A 27 -18.15 -13.43 -16.15
C VAL A 27 -18.23 -11.97 -15.73
N GLU A 28 -18.25 -11.73 -14.42
CA GLU A 28 -18.09 -10.41 -13.84
C GLU A 28 -16.62 -10.21 -13.50
N PHE A 29 -15.96 -9.28 -14.21
CA PHE A 29 -14.58 -8.92 -13.96
C PHE A 29 -14.49 -7.54 -13.30
N THR A 30 -14.04 -7.51 -12.06
CA THR A 30 -13.66 -6.26 -11.39
C THR A 30 -12.16 -6.06 -11.57
N LYS A 31 -11.76 -5.22 -12.54
CA LYS A 31 -10.35 -4.91 -12.85
C LYS A 31 -9.66 -4.09 -11.75
N THR A 32 -10.42 -3.44 -10.87
CA THR A 32 -9.91 -2.39 -9.99
C THR A 32 -8.90 -2.95 -8.99
N HIS A 33 -7.62 -2.82 -9.33
CA HIS A 33 -6.53 -2.89 -8.37
C HIS A 33 -6.45 -1.54 -7.66
N LEU A 34 -7.33 -1.32 -6.68
CA LEU A 34 -7.02 -0.30 -5.70
C LEU A 34 -5.68 -0.72 -5.07
N GLU A 35 -4.69 0.18 -5.16
CA GLU A 35 -3.40 0.09 -4.46
C GLU A 35 -2.27 -0.77 -5.08
N HIS A 36 -2.42 -1.45 -6.23
CA HIS A 36 -1.24 -2.06 -6.90
C HIS A 36 -0.47 -1.12 -7.84
N GLY A 37 -1.06 0.01 -8.23
CA GLY A 37 -0.37 1.06 -9.01
C GLY A 37 0.44 2.02 -8.14
N LYS A 38 0.20 2.01 -6.82
CA LYS A 38 1.02 2.69 -5.83
C LYS A 38 1.87 1.62 -5.18
N ASP A 39 3.04 1.35 -5.76
CA ASP A 39 4.01 0.40 -5.20
C ASP A 39 4.62 0.98 -3.90
N LEU A 40 3.77 1.15 -2.88
CA LEU A 40 4.15 1.50 -1.50
C LEU A 40 4.98 0.37 -0.86
N GLY A 41 5.08 -0.79 -1.54
CA GLY A 41 5.61 -2.02 -1.00
C GLY A 41 7.12 -2.05 -0.77
N ARG A 42 7.89 -1.06 -1.26
CA ARG A 42 9.34 -0.98 -1.05
C ARG A 42 9.85 0.45 -0.99
N MET A 43 9.21 1.31 -0.19
CA MET A 43 9.86 2.58 0.14
C MET A 43 11.12 2.27 0.95
N GLN A 44 12.27 2.25 0.27
CA GLN A 44 13.55 1.97 0.90
C GLN A 44 13.94 3.19 1.72
N ILE A 45 13.71 3.11 3.03
CA ILE A 45 14.29 4.04 3.99
C ILE A 45 15.79 3.75 4.02
N THR A 46 16.59 4.72 3.58
CA THR A 46 18.05 4.67 3.64
C THR A 46 18.52 4.55 5.09
N SER A 47 19.74 4.07 5.30
CA SER A 47 20.32 4.01 6.66
C SER A 47 20.31 5.39 7.34
N LYS A 48 20.54 6.46 6.56
CA LYS A 48 20.50 7.83 7.06
C LYS A 48 19.11 8.24 7.55
N GLU A 49 18.06 7.97 6.77
CA GLU A 49 16.68 8.28 7.17
C GLU A 49 16.25 7.44 8.38
N LYS A 50 16.72 6.19 8.50
CA LYS A 50 16.50 5.38 9.70
C LYS A 50 17.14 6.00 10.94
N ASP A 51 18.38 6.48 10.82
CA ASP A 51 19.08 7.13 11.93
C ASP A 51 18.39 8.44 12.34
N GLU A 52 17.89 9.20 11.38
CA GLU A 52 17.12 10.42 11.63
C GLU A 52 15.80 10.11 12.37
N LEU A 53 15.06 9.10 11.94
CA LEU A 53 13.85 8.64 12.63
C LEU A 53 14.16 8.12 14.04
N ALA A 54 15.23 7.33 14.21
CA ALA A 54 15.65 6.83 15.51
C ALA A 54 15.99 7.97 16.48
N ARG A 55 16.70 9.01 16.01
CA ARG A 55 16.99 10.21 16.82
C ARG A 55 15.72 10.96 17.23
N LYS A 56 14.72 11.06 16.34
CA LYS A 56 13.43 11.71 16.69
C LYS A 56 12.68 10.92 17.78
N LEU A 57 12.72 9.59 17.70
CA LEU A 57 12.15 8.71 18.72
C LEU A 57 12.89 8.80 20.06
N GLU A 58 14.23 8.86 20.04
CA GLU A 58 15.06 9.04 21.24
C GLU A 58 14.72 10.36 21.95
N LYS A 59 14.45 11.42 21.19
CA LYS A 59 14.02 12.73 21.69
C LYS A 59 12.57 12.75 22.21
N LYS A 60 11.87 11.61 22.19
CA LYS A 60 10.47 11.46 22.62
C LYS A 60 9.50 12.39 21.88
N ILE A 61 9.81 12.70 20.62
CA ILE A 61 8.87 13.43 19.77
C ILE A 61 7.65 12.53 19.55
N PRO A 62 6.41 13.04 19.69
CA PRO A 62 5.22 12.25 19.43
C PRO A 62 5.25 11.66 18.03
N ILE A 63 4.85 10.38 17.93
CA ILE A 63 4.85 9.65 16.64
C ILE A 63 3.97 10.37 15.62
N GLU A 64 2.84 10.92 16.05
CA GLU A 64 1.92 11.70 15.21
C GLU A 64 2.64 12.88 14.53
N THR A 65 3.40 13.66 15.29
CA THR A 65 4.20 14.77 14.77
C THR A 65 5.27 14.30 13.77
N ILE A 66 5.94 13.17 14.05
CA ILE A 66 6.92 12.60 13.12
C ILE A 66 6.25 12.20 11.80
N LEU A 67 5.05 11.61 11.86
CA LEU A 67 4.29 11.20 10.69
C LEU A 67 3.77 12.39 9.89
N ASP A 68 3.34 13.46 10.55
CA ASP A 68 2.88 14.69 9.91
C ASP A 68 4.04 15.38 9.18
N GLU A 69 5.22 15.50 9.80
CA GLU A 69 6.43 16.02 9.13
C GLU A 69 6.79 15.22 7.87
N ILE A 70 6.68 13.89 7.93
CA ILE A 70 6.92 13.03 6.77
C ILE A 70 5.88 13.30 5.69
N ARG A 71 4.59 13.39 6.03
CA ARG A 71 3.52 13.66 5.06
C ARG A 71 3.68 15.02 4.39
N ASP A 72 3.98 16.05 5.17
CA ASP A 72 4.16 17.41 4.69
C ASP A 72 5.38 17.53 3.75
N SER A 73 6.40 16.69 3.94
CA SER A 73 7.56 16.62 3.03
C SER A 73 7.23 16.18 1.60
N PHE A 74 6.02 15.64 1.36
CA PHE A 74 5.54 15.24 0.03
C PHE A 74 4.59 16.26 -0.62
N ILE A 75 4.19 17.33 0.09
CA ILE A 75 3.17 18.28 -0.40
C ILE A 75 3.75 19.34 -1.36
N ASP A 76 5.08 19.50 -1.42
CA ASP A 76 5.76 20.46 -2.32
C ASP A 76 6.57 19.79 -3.46
N LYS A 77 5.96 18.94 -4.28
CA LYS A 77 6.56 18.44 -5.54
C LYS A 77 5.60 18.42 -6.71
#